data_AF-A0A843ATS4-F1
#
_entry.id   AF-A0A843ATS4-F1
#
_cell.length_a   1.000
_cell.length_b   1.000
_cell.length_c   1.000
_cell.angle_alpha   90.00
_cell.angle_beta   90.00
_cell.angle_gamma   90.00
#
_symmetry.space_group_name_H-M   'P 1'
#
loop_
_entity.id
_entity.type
_entity.pdbx_description
1 polymer ?
#
loop_
_entity_poly.entity_id
_entity_poly.type
_entity_poly.pdbx_seq_one_letter_code
_entity_poly.pdbx_strand_id
1 'polypeptide(L)'
;MEQAHLVGVYTQEEMPEELEGFVRYQAVCDGHQMKAGERIAVLNVTGTSSYVPVFMADLKGYDDLESRLSKHGVQADQVSALSLRRVLQEMGHS
;
A
#
# COMPACT_ATOMS: atom_id res chain seq x y z
N MET A 1 12.60 11.89 -3.64
CA MET A 1 11.62 10.91 -3.15
C MET A 1 12.38 9.74 -2.56
N GLU A 2 12.00 9.30 -1.37
CA GLU A 2 12.59 8.13 -0.72
C GLU A 2 12.10 6.84 -1.39
N GLN A 3 12.89 5.77 -1.30
CA GLN A 3 12.50 4.47 -1.83
C GLN A 3 11.68 3.72 -0.78
N ALA A 4 10.64 3.03 -1.20
CA ALA A 4 9.84 2.18 -0.34
C ALA A 4 9.76 0.78 -0.91
N HIS A 5 9.95 -0.23 -0.06
CA HIS A 5 9.86 -1.63 -0.45
C HIS A 5 8.56 -2.24 0.03
N LEU A 6 7.96 -3.09 -0.79
CA LEU A 6 6.76 -3.82 -0.47
C LEU A 6 7.08 -4.85 0.62
N VAL A 7 6.45 -4.68 1.78
CA VAL A 7 6.52 -5.64 2.90
C VAL A 7 5.58 -6.80 2.61
N GLY A 8 4.37 -6.49 2.13
CA GLY A 8 3.39 -7.48 1.74
C GLY A 8 2.07 -6.84 1.32
N VAL A 9 1.17 -7.69 0.85
CA VAL A 9 -0.22 -7.36 0.58
C VAL A 9 -1.05 -8.26 1.47
N TYR A 10 -1.86 -7.66 2.34
CA TYR A 10 -2.62 -8.36 3.36
C TYR A 10 -4.09 -8.00 3.26
N THR A 11 -4.95 -8.93 3.65
CA THR A 11 -6.29 -8.58 4.11
C THR A 11 -6.25 -8.03 5.53
N GLN A 12 -7.36 -7.46 6.02
CA GLN A 12 -7.43 -7.01 7.41
C GLN A 12 -7.23 -8.17 8.40
N GLU A 13 -7.70 -9.36 8.04
CA GLU A 13 -7.63 -10.58 8.84
C GLU A 13 -6.23 -11.21 8.87
N GLU A 14 -5.42 -10.96 7.84
CA GLU A 14 -4.04 -11.45 7.71
C GLU A 14 -2.99 -10.43 8.18
N MET A 15 -3.43 -9.22 8.55
CA MET A 15 -2.54 -8.11 8.90
C MET A 15 -1.73 -8.45 10.16
N PRO A 16 -0.39 -8.33 10.12
CA PRO A 16 0.42 -8.41 11.33
C PRO A 16 0.02 -7.33 12.35
N GLU A 17 -0.07 -7.70 13.64
CA GLU A 17 -0.48 -6.78 14.72
C GLU A 17 0.35 -5.48 14.75
N GLU A 18 1.65 -5.59 14.43
CA GLU A 18 2.57 -4.44 14.37
C GLU A 18 2.24 -3.42 13.27
N LEU A 19 1.55 -3.85 12.20
CA LEU A 19 1.16 -3.01 11.07
C LEU A 19 -0.25 -2.42 11.22
N GLU A 20 -1.10 -3.02 12.05
CA GLU A 20 -2.50 -2.58 12.21
C GLU A 20 -2.63 -1.11 12.59
N GLY A 21 -1.76 -0.61 13.47
CA GLY A 21 -1.78 0.79 13.90
C GLY A 21 -1.57 1.76 12.74
N PHE A 22 -0.61 1.46 11.86
CA PHE A 22 -0.31 2.27 10.68
C PHE A 22 -1.47 2.26 9.69
N VAL A 23 -2.05 1.08 9.45
CA VAL A 23 -3.19 0.90 8.54
C VAL A 23 -4.41 1.68 9.02
N ARG A 24 -4.78 1.55 10.29
CA ARG A 24 -5.92 2.29 10.87
C ARG A 24 -5.68 3.79 10.83
N TYR A 25 -4.46 4.25 11.13
CA TYR A 25 -4.10 5.65 11.02
C TYR A 25 -4.26 6.16 9.58
N GLN A 26 -3.72 5.43 8.60
CA GLN A 26 -3.82 5.80 7.19
C GLN A 26 -5.27 5.82 6.70
N ALA A 27 -6.10 4.86 7.12
CA ALA A 27 -7.53 4.84 6.79
C ALA A 27 -8.23 6.13 7.25
N VAL A 28 -7.94 6.59 8.47
CA VAL A 28 -8.50 7.84 9.01
C VAL A 28 -8.00 9.05 8.22
N CYS A 29 -6.71 9.10 7.89
CA CYS A 29 -6.12 10.18 7.09
C CYS A 29 -6.72 10.28 5.69
N ASP A 30 -7.00 9.15 5.05
CA ASP A 30 -7.56 9.07 3.70
C ASP A 30 -9.09 9.18 3.68
N GLY A 31 -9.75 9.18 4.85
CA GLY A 31 -11.21 9.09 4.94
C GLY A 31 -11.75 7.76 4.42
N HIS A 32 -10.92 6.71 4.45
CA HIS A 32 -11.21 5.39 3.93
C HIS A 32 -11.97 4.55 4.95
N GLN A 33 -13.09 3.96 4.52
CA GLN A 33 -13.81 2.98 5.32
C GLN A 33 -13.38 1.58 4.91
N MET A 34 -12.55 0.95 5.76
CA MET A 34 -12.03 -0.40 5.52
C MET A 34 -13.17 -1.42 5.38
N LYS A 35 -13.00 -2.36 4.45
CA LYS A 35 -13.96 -3.44 4.18
C LYS A 35 -13.32 -4.80 4.47
N ALA A 36 -14.15 -5.77 4.89
CA ALA A 36 -13.70 -7.15 5.07
C ALA A 36 -13.14 -7.73 3.77
N GLY A 37 -12.03 -8.46 3.85
CA GLY A 37 -11.31 -9.00 2.69
C GLY A 37 -10.66 -7.98 1.77
N GLU A 38 -10.62 -6.70 2.15
CA GLU A 38 -9.93 -5.67 1.38
C GLU A 38 -8.41 -5.88 1.41
N ARG A 39 -7.78 -5.82 0.23
CA ARG A 39 -6.32 -5.93 0.10
C ARG A 39 -5.64 -4.59 0.35
N ILE A 40 -4.62 -4.63 1.18
CA ILE A 40 -3.85 -3.47 1.61
C ILE A 40 -2.39 -3.78 1.33
N ALA A 41 -1.77 -3.01 0.43
CA ALA A 41 -0.32 -3.09 0.26
C ALA A 41 0.35 -2.26 1.34
N VAL A 42 1.33 -2.82 2.04
CA VAL A 42 2.11 -2.09 3.03
C VAL A 42 3.54 -1.97 2.51
N LEU A 43 4.01 -0.74 2.37
CA LEU A 43 5.37 -0.45 1.97
C LEU A 43 6.17 0.11 3.15
N ASN A 44 7.39 -0.34 3.36
CA ASN A 44 8.31 0.27 4.31
C ASN A 44 9.24 1.24 3.59
N VAL A 45 9.42 2.43 4.15
CA VAL A 45 10.35 3.43 3.61
C VAL A 45 11.77 3.03 3.98
N THR A 46 12.58 2.74 2.96
CA THR A 46 13.92 2.17 3.08
C THR A 46 14.81 2.97 4.02
N GLY A 47 15.40 2.28 4.99
CA GLY A 47 16.27 2.90 6.01
C GLY A 47 15.50 3.51 7.18
N THR A 48 14.17 3.30 7.26
CA THR A 48 13.34 3.83 8.34
C THR A 48 12.41 2.75 8.92
N SER A 49 11.80 3.06 10.06
CA SER A 49 10.69 2.29 10.65
C SER A 49 9.32 2.85 10.25
N SER A 50 9.23 3.56 9.12
CA SER A 50 7.98 4.17 8.63
C SER A 50 7.32 3.27 7.59
N TYR A 51 6.01 3.10 7.71
CA TYR A 51 5.22 2.29 6.80
C TYR A 51 4.15 3.15 6.12
N VAL A 52 3.90 2.87 4.84
CA VAL A 52 2.90 3.51 4.00
C VAL A 52 1.90 2.44 3.54
N PRO A 53 0.75 2.32 4.21
CA PRO A 53 -0.35 1.49 3.74
C PRO A 53 -1.03 2.11 2.52
N VAL A 54 -1.41 1.28 1.57
CA VAL A 54 -2.17 1.69 0.39
C VAL A 54 -3.35 0.71 0.22
N PHE A 55 -4.57 1.25 0.34
CA PHE A 55 -5.80 0.48 0.12
C PHE A 55 -5.98 0.23 -1.37
N MET A 56 -5.87 -1.05 -1.78
CA MET A 56 -5.85 -1.42 -3.20
C MET A 56 -7.21 -1.20 -3.88
N ALA A 57 -8.31 -1.31 -3.14
CA ALA A 57 -9.66 -1.15 -3.68
C ALA A 57 -9.94 0.26 -4.22
N ASP A 58 -9.16 1.25 -3.79
CA ASP A 58 -9.33 2.63 -4.24
C ASP A 58 -8.52 2.95 -5.50
N LEU A 59 -7.67 2.04 -5.96
CA LEU A 59 -6.80 2.26 -7.09
C LEU A 59 -7.51 1.87 -8.38
N LYS A 60 -7.43 2.71 -9.41
CA LYS A 60 -7.86 2.33 -10.77
C LYS A 60 -6.76 1.62 -11.55
N GLY A 61 -5.52 1.84 -11.16
CA GLY A 61 -4.34 1.27 -11.78
C GLY A 61 -3.06 1.70 -11.07
N TYR A 62 -1.92 1.36 -11.67
CA TYR A 62 -0.61 1.61 -11.07
C TYR A 62 -0.26 3.10 -10.94
N ASP A 63 -0.73 3.95 -11.86
CA ASP A 63 -0.48 5.39 -11.80
C ASP A 63 -1.12 6.05 -10.56
N ASP A 64 -2.29 5.56 -10.12
CA ASP A 64 -2.93 6.01 -8.88
C ASP A 64 -2.09 5.61 -7.66
N LEU A 65 -1.47 4.44 -7.70
CA LEU A 65 -0.56 3.96 -6.65
C LEU A 65 0.66 4.88 -6.58
N GLU A 66 1.30 5.19 -7.70
CA GLU A 66 2.46 6.09 -7.74
C GLU A 66 2.09 7.50 -7.25
N SER A 67 0.91 7.99 -7.62
CA SER A 67 0.40 9.27 -7.14
C SER A 67 0.19 9.27 -5.62
N ARG A 68 -0.37 8.19 -5.05
CA ARG A 68 -0.52 8.04 -3.59
C ARG A 68 0.84 8.03 -2.90
N LEU A 69 1.76 7.17 -3.32
CA LEU A 69 3.11 7.12 -2.75
C LEU A 69 3.82 8.47 -2.83
N SER A 70 3.65 9.19 -3.93
CA SER A 70 4.25 10.52 -4.13
C SER A 70 3.74 11.56 -3.14
N LYS A 71 2.48 11.49 -2.68
CA LYS A 71 1.96 12.36 -1.62
C LYS A 71 2.66 12.14 -0.27
N HIS A 72 3.19 10.94 -0.05
CA HIS A 72 4.01 10.60 1.11
C HIS A 72 5.51 10.88 0.88
N GLY A 73 5.89 11.43 -0.28
CA GLY A 73 7.28 11.70 -0.63
C GLY A 73 8.10 10.45 -1.00
N VAL A 74 7.43 9.32 -1.23
CA VAL A 74 8.07 8.02 -1.49
C VAL A 74 7.71 7.46 -2.87
N GLN A 75 8.54 6.57 -3.38
CA GLN A 75 8.28 5.77 -4.58
C GLN A 75 8.59 4.31 -4.29
N ALA A 76 7.86 3.39 -4.91
CA ALA A 76 8.18 1.98 -4.83
C ALA A 76 9.53 1.71 -5.51
N ASP A 77 10.36 0.87 -4.90
CA ASP A 77 11.56 0.36 -5.58
C ASP A 77 11.19 -0.49 -6.82
N GLN A 78 12.17 -0.78 -7.67
CA GLN A 78 11.93 -1.48 -8.93
C GLN A 78 11.28 -2.87 -8.76
N VAL A 79 11.64 -3.62 -7.72
CA VAL A 79 11.09 -4.97 -7.48
C VAL A 79 9.66 -4.85 -6.95
N SER A 80 9.46 -3.95 -6.00
CA SER A 80 8.16 -3.64 -5.39
C SER A 80 7.17 -3.13 -6.43
N ALA A 81 7.60 -2.25 -7.34
CA ALA A 81 6.82 -1.76 -8.46
C ALA A 81 6.31 -2.89 -9.35
N LEU A 82 7.18 -3.85 -9.72
CA LEU A 82 6.79 -5.00 -10.54
C LEU A 82 5.79 -5.90 -9.81
N SER A 83 6.01 -6.16 -8.52
CA SER A 83 5.10 -6.96 -7.70
C SER A 83 3.72 -6.30 -7.58
N LEU A 84 3.67 -5.00 -7.30
CA LEU A 84 2.42 -4.24 -7.20
C LEU A 84 1.64 -4.21 -8.52
N ARG A 85 2.32 -4.05 -9.65
CA ARG A 85 1.69 -4.14 -10.98
C ARG A 85 1.02 -5.50 -11.20
N ARG A 86 1.68 -6.60 -10.80
CA ARG A 86 1.11 -7.95 -10.91
C ARG A 86 -0.12 -8.11 -10.03
N VAL A 87 -0.06 -7.66 -8.77
CA VAL A 87 -1.19 -7.70 -7.83
C VAL A 87 -2.40 -6.93 -8.39
N LEU A 88 -2.17 -5.73 -8.92
CA LEU A 88 -3.24 -4.94 -9.53
C LEU A 88 -3.85 -5.63 -10.76
N GLN A 89 -3.01 -6.22 -11.62
CA GLN A 89 -3.48 -7.01 -12.78
C GLN A 89 -4.33 -8.22 -12.37
N GLU A 90 -3.92 -8.97 -11.34
CA GLU A 90 -4.68 -10.10 -10.80
C GLU A 90 -6.02 -9.68 -10.20
N MET A 91 -6.11 -8.43 -9.72
CA MET A 91 -7.34 -7.82 -9.23
C MET A 91 -8.25 -7.27 -10.34
N GLY A 92 -7.81 -7.30 -11.60
CA GLY A 92 -8.54 -6.72 -12.73
C GLY A 92 -8.39 -5.20 -12.86
N HIS A 93 -7.41 -4.61 -12.18
CA HIS A 93 -7.01 -3.21 -12.38
C HIS A 93 -5.91 -3.18 -13.47
N SER A 94 -6.20 -2.53 -14.60
CA SER A 94 -5.34 -2.46 -15.78
C SER A 94 -4.83 -1.06 -16.03
#